data_AF-A0A328WQK5-F1
#
_entry.id   AF-A0A328WQK5-F1
#
_cell.length_a   1.000
_cell.length_b   1.000
_cell.length_c   1.000
_cell.angle_alpha   90.00
_cell.angle_beta   90.00
_cell.angle_gamma   90.00
#
_symmetry.space_group_name_H-M   'P 1'
#
loop_
_entity.id
_entity.type
_entity.pdbx_description
1 polymer ?
#
loop_
_entity_poly.entity_id
_entity_poly.type
_entity_poly.pdbx_seq_one_letter_code
_entity_poly.pdbx_strand_id
1 'polypeptide(L)'
;MAKIIVLPSYLDALVALDVEIADLNEQKIRLLFELLGIELTDADWEKMLVWELIMITVLDKQMAVQLNKLSAYVPRLKFVVRTDCILFTLLQGDKKRRVWKER
;
A
#
# COMPACT_ATOMS: atom_id res chain seq x y z
N MET A 1 20.66 20.39 -25.95
CA MET A 1 20.48 19.67 -24.66
C MET A 1 20.71 20.66 -23.52
N ALA A 2 19.77 20.78 -22.59
CA ALA A 2 19.94 21.62 -21.41
C ALA A 2 20.90 20.93 -20.42
N LYS A 3 21.93 21.65 -19.94
CA LYS A 3 22.77 21.19 -18.82
C LYS A 3 22.11 21.64 -17.52
N ILE A 4 21.59 20.70 -16.74
CA ILE A 4 21.02 20.98 -15.42
C ILE A 4 22.14 20.84 -14.40
N ILE A 5 22.37 21.88 -13.59
CA ILE A 5 23.26 21.83 -12.44
C ILE A 5 22.43 21.30 -11.27
N VAL A 6 22.76 20.10 -10.77
CA VAL A 6 22.10 19.53 -9.60
C VAL A 6 22.64 20.23 -8.36
N LEU A 7 21.82 21.08 -7.75
CA LEU A 7 22.15 21.72 -6.48
C LEU A 7 21.78 20.79 -5.31
N PRO A 8 22.54 20.80 -4.20
CA PRO A 8 22.21 20.00 -3.01
C PRO A 8 20.79 20.24 -2.48
N SER A 9 20.29 21.47 -2.57
CA SER A 9 18.93 21.84 -2.17
C SER A 9 17.82 21.13 -2.95
N TYR A 10 18.13 20.60 -4.15
CA TYR A 10 17.17 19.80 -4.91
C TYR A 10 16.99 18.42 -4.29
N LEU A 11 18.05 17.85 -3.71
CA LEU A 11 17.95 16.57 -3.01
C LEU A 11 17.08 16.73 -1.75
N ASP A 12 17.28 17.80 -0.98
CA ASP A 12 16.47 18.09 0.20
C ASP A 12 14.98 18.25 -0.15
N ALA A 13 14.68 18.96 -1.24
CA ALA A 13 13.31 19.12 -1.73
C ALA A 13 12.67 17.79 -2.17
N LEU A 14 13.45 16.91 -2.82
CA LEU A 14 12.97 15.57 -3.21
C LEU A 14 12.71 14.67 -1.99
N VAL A 15 13.57 14.74 -0.97
CA VAL A 15 13.37 14.00 0.30
C VAL A 15 12.12 14.50 1.02
N ALA A 16 11.90 15.81 1.08
CA ALA A 16 10.67 16.37 1.65
C ALA A 16 9.42 15.89 0.92
N LEU A 17 9.47 15.87 -0.42
CA LEU A 17 8.37 15.35 -1.25
C LEU A 17 8.09 13.87 -0.99
N ASP A 18 9.14 13.04 -0.85
CA ASP A 18 8.97 11.61 -0.53
C ASP A 18 8.28 11.40 0.83
N VAL A 19 8.59 12.24 1.83
CA VAL A 19 7.94 12.21 3.15
C VAL A 19 6.45 12.58 3.04
N GLU A 20 6.12 13.63 2.29
CA GLU A 20 4.72 14.02 2.06
C GLU A 20 3.92 12.93 1.34
N ILE A 21 4.51 12.30 0.33
CA ILE A 21 3.89 11.18 -0.38
C ILE A 21 3.67 9.99 0.55
N ALA A 22 4.63 9.71 1.44
CA ALA A 22 4.50 8.64 2.43
C ALA A 22 3.30 8.89 3.34
N ASP A 23 3.16 10.10 3.89
CA ASP A 23 2.04 10.48 4.76
C ASP A 23 0.68 10.36 4.05
N LEU A 24 0.57 10.89 2.82
CA LEU A 24 -0.64 10.77 2.00
C LEU A 24 -1.02 9.30 1.72
N ASN A 25 -0.01 8.44 1.51
CA ASN A 25 -0.24 7.01 1.34
C ASN A 25 -0.76 6.35 2.63
N GLU A 26 -0.30 6.75 3.81
CA GLU A 26 -0.82 6.24 5.08
C GLU A 26 -2.27 6.66 5.31
N GLN A 27 -2.58 7.95 5.08
CA GLN A 27 -3.93 8.47 5.19
C GLN A 27 -4.90 7.75 4.24
N LYS A 28 -4.45 7.46 3.02
CA LYS A 28 -5.24 6.70 2.05
C LYS A 28 -5.52 5.27 2.52
N ILE A 29 -4.56 4.60 3.18
CA ILE A 29 -4.79 3.27 3.76
C ILE A 29 -5.86 3.36 4.84
N ARG A 30 -5.79 4.34 5.76
CA ARG A 30 -6.80 4.54 6.80
C ARG A 30 -8.19 4.71 6.22
N LEU A 31 -8.33 5.61 5.26
CA LEU A 31 -9.62 5.88 4.62
C LEU A 31 -10.17 4.63 3.90
N LEU A 32 -9.32 3.87 3.21
CA LEU A 32 -9.75 2.62 2.58
C LEU A 32 -10.26 1.61 3.62
N PHE A 33 -9.63 1.54 4.79
CA PHE A 33 -10.01 0.57 5.81
C PHE A 33 -11.33 0.94 6.45
N GLU A 34 -11.51 2.22 6.76
CA GLU A 34 -12.78 2.78 7.22
C GLU A 34 -13.92 2.47 6.23
N LEU A 35 -13.72 2.76 4.94
CA LEU A 35 -14.72 2.50 3.89
C LEU A 35 -15.00 1.00 3.66
N LEU A 36 -14.07 0.12 4.00
CA LEU A 36 -14.22 -1.33 3.92
C LEU A 36 -14.75 -1.93 5.24
N GLY A 37 -14.99 -1.12 6.28
CA GLY A 37 -15.41 -1.59 7.59
C GLY A 37 -14.33 -2.40 8.32
N ILE A 38 -13.05 -2.18 8.00
CA ILE A 38 -11.91 -2.81 8.67
C ILE A 38 -11.55 -1.94 9.86
N GLU A 39 -12.05 -2.30 11.03
CA GLU A 39 -11.72 -1.62 12.29
C GLU A 39 -10.38 -2.14 12.83
N LEU A 40 -9.43 -1.22 13.04
CA LEU A 40 -8.15 -1.52 13.70
C LEU A 40 -8.06 -0.73 14.99
N THR A 41 -7.50 -1.37 16.01
CA THR A 41 -7.04 -0.65 17.19
C THR A 41 -5.79 0.16 16.85
N ASP A 42 -5.49 1.21 17.62
CA ASP A 42 -4.26 1.98 17.45
C ASP A 42 -3.01 1.10 17.53
N ALA A 43 -3.02 0.09 18.42
CA ALA A 43 -1.92 -0.86 18.57
C ALA A 43 -1.74 -1.77 17.33
N ASP A 44 -2.83 -2.18 16.68
CA ASP A 44 -2.76 -2.96 15.45
C ASP A 44 -2.33 -2.10 14.26
N TRP A 45 -2.76 -0.84 14.24
CA TRP A 45 -2.30 0.14 13.25
C TRP A 45 -0.78 0.34 13.32
N GLU A 46 -0.23 0.61 14.51
CA GLU A 46 1.21 0.77 14.71
C GLU A 46 2.01 -0.46 14.28
N LYS A 47 1.54 -1.67 14.62
CA LYS A 47 2.17 -2.92 14.19
C LYS A 47 2.13 -3.10 12.67
N MET A 48 1.07 -2.65 12.03
CA MET A 48 0.92 -2.76 10.58
C MET A 48 1.82 -1.76 9.84
N LEU A 49 2.09 -0.58 10.39
CA LEU A 49 2.95 0.43 9.76
C LEU A 49 4.37 -0.08 9.47
N VAL A 50 4.88 -0.98 10.30
CA VAL A 50 6.20 -1.61 10.11
C VAL A 50 6.19 -2.78 9.12
N TRP A 51 5.03 -3.20 8.61
CA TRP A 51 4.96 -4.27 7.63
C TRP A 51 5.51 -3.83 6.29
N GLU A 52 6.32 -4.69 5.69
CA GLU A 52 6.86 -4.46 4.35
C GLU A 52 5.73 -4.45 3.29
N LEU A 53 4.71 -5.29 3.49
CA LEU A 53 3.52 -5.40 2.65
C LEU A 53 2.30 -5.76 3.50
N ILE A 54 1.24 -5.00 3.33
CA ILE A 54 -0.09 -5.23 3.88
C ILE A 54 -0.90 -5.96 2.83
N MET A 55 -1.31 -7.19 3.14
CA MET A 55 -2.17 -8.00 2.29
C MET A 55 -3.57 -8.08 2.87
N ILE A 56 -4.57 -7.80 2.05
CA ILE A 56 -5.99 -7.90 2.42
C ILE A 56 -6.64 -8.96 1.56
N THR A 57 -7.22 -9.98 2.18
CA THR A 57 -7.95 -11.03 1.47
C THR A 57 -9.33 -10.54 1.05
N VAL A 58 -9.72 -10.88 -0.17
CA VAL A 58 -11.08 -10.64 -0.69
C VAL A 58 -11.60 -11.90 -1.37
N LEU A 59 -12.93 -12.08 -1.34
CA LEU A 59 -13.57 -13.24 -1.95
C LEU A 59 -13.65 -13.14 -3.48
N ASP A 60 -13.88 -11.92 -3.98
CA ASP A 60 -14.15 -11.70 -5.39
C ASP A 60 -12.93 -11.17 -6.16
N LYS A 61 -12.69 -11.75 -7.34
CA LYS A 61 -11.57 -11.38 -8.21
C LYS A 61 -11.74 -9.99 -8.82
N GLN A 62 -12.96 -9.59 -9.18
CA GLN A 62 -13.19 -8.25 -9.74
C GLN A 62 -12.95 -7.19 -8.67
N MET A 63 -13.43 -7.44 -7.44
CA MET A 63 -13.18 -6.60 -6.28
C MET A 63 -11.68 -6.45 -6.01
N ALA A 64 -10.91 -7.55 -5.99
CA ALA A 64 -9.46 -7.50 -5.84
C ALA A 64 -8.81 -6.59 -6.90
N VAL A 65 -9.27 -6.69 -8.15
CA VAL A 65 -8.74 -5.87 -9.25
C VAL A 65 -9.09 -4.39 -9.05
N GLN A 66 -10.34 -4.06 -8.70
CA GLN A 66 -10.75 -2.67 -8.50
C GLN A 66 -10.05 -2.03 -7.28
N LEU A 67 -9.95 -2.76 -6.17
CA LEU A 67 -9.26 -2.27 -4.97
C LEU A 67 -7.76 -2.08 -5.23
N ASN A 68 -7.11 -3.00 -5.96
CA ASN A 68 -5.71 -2.83 -6.35
C ASN A 68 -5.49 -1.65 -7.32
N LYS A 69 -6.47 -1.32 -8.17
CA LYS A 69 -6.41 -0.11 -9.01
C LYS A 69 -6.51 1.15 -8.15
N LEU A 70 -7.44 1.16 -7.19
CA LEU A 70 -7.57 2.26 -6.23
C LEU A 70 -6.29 2.44 -5.40
N SER A 71 -5.59 1.35 -5.06
CA SER A 71 -4.35 1.36 -4.29
C SER A 71 -3.05 1.37 -5.13
N ALA A 72 -3.10 1.62 -6.44
CA ALA A 72 -1.94 1.47 -7.34
C ALA A 72 -0.69 2.28 -6.93
N TYR A 73 -0.89 3.40 -6.23
CA TYR A 73 0.18 4.28 -5.74
C TYR A 73 0.55 4.09 -4.28
N VAL A 74 -0.04 3.09 -3.61
CA VAL A 74 0.27 2.73 -2.22
C VAL A 74 1.19 1.50 -2.27
N PRO A 75 2.53 1.67 -2.23
CA PRO A 75 3.48 0.61 -2.59
C PRO A 75 3.51 -0.58 -1.63
N ARG A 76 2.92 -0.44 -0.43
CA ARG A 76 2.84 -1.48 0.61
C ARG A 76 1.43 -2.04 0.80
N LEU A 77 0.47 -1.79 -0.08
CA LEU A 77 -0.89 -2.33 0.05
C LEU A 77 -1.25 -3.23 -1.15
N LYS A 78 -1.80 -4.41 -0.87
CA LYS A 78 -2.24 -5.34 -1.92
C LYS A 78 -3.49 -6.11 -1.50
N PHE A 79 -4.46 -6.17 -2.39
CA PHE A 79 -5.64 -7.02 -2.24
C PHE A 79 -5.42 -8.34 -2.97
N VAL A 80 -5.69 -9.46 -2.31
CA VAL A 80 -5.50 -10.81 -2.85
C VAL A 80 -6.77 -11.63 -2.75
N VAL A 81 -7.03 -12.46 -3.75
CA VAL A 81 -8.19 -13.34 -3.73
C VAL A 81 -7.91 -14.53 -2.83
N ARG A 82 -8.80 -14.78 -1.87
CA ARG A 82 -8.77 -15.97 -1.00
C ARG A 82 -10.18 -16.48 -0.79
N THR A 83 -10.47 -17.68 -1.28
CA THR A 83 -11.82 -18.27 -1.26
C THR A 83 -12.13 -19.00 0.04
N ASP A 84 -11.13 -19.20 0.90
CA ASP A 84 -11.22 -19.80 2.24
C ASP A 84 -11.57 -18.78 3.34
N CYS A 85 -11.51 -17.47 3.04
CA CYS A 85 -11.81 -16.40 3.99
C CYS A 85 -13.16 -15.74 3.68
N ILE A 86 -14.10 -15.79 4.61
CA ILE A 86 -15.44 -15.21 4.44
C ILE A 86 -15.42 -13.68 4.57
N LEU A 87 -14.37 -13.11 5.18
CA LEU A 87 -14.21 -11.68 5.48
C LEU A 87 -12.85 -11.13 5.04
N PHE A 88 -12.73 -9.80 5.00
CA PHE A 88 -11.44 -9.13 4.84
C PHE A 88 -10.51 -9.54 5.98
N THR A 89 -9.38 -10.16 5.64
CA THR A 89 -8.36 -10.55 6.61
C THR A 89 -7.07 -9.84 6.27
N LEU A 90 -6.49 -9.17 7.27
CA LEU A 90 -5.18 -8.52 7.18
C LEU A 90 -4.09 -9.56 7.41
N LEU A 91 -3.11 -9.58 6.52
CA LEU A 91 -1.97 -10.50 6.55
C LEU A 91 -0.69 -9.72 6.26
N GLN A 92 0.39 -10.07 6.96
CA GLN A 92 1.71 -9.59 6.61
C GLN A 92 2.20 -10.33 5.36
N GLY A 93 2.45 -9.58 4.29
CA GLY A 93 3.01 -10.08 3.06
C GLY A 93 4.52 -9.90 2.99
N ASP A 94 5.14 -10.56 2.01
CA ASP A 94 6.55 -10.42 1.67
C ASP A 94 6.68 -9.88 0.24
N LYS A 95 7.39 -8.75 0.04
CA LYS A 95 7.61 -8.18 -1.30
C LYS A 95 8.55 -9.03 -2.15
N LYS A 96 9.38 -9.90 -1.55
CA LYS A 96 10.29 -10.81 -2.25
C LYS A 96 9.54 -11.91 -3.00
N ARG A 97 8.29 -12.21 -2.60
CA ARG A 97 7.35 -13.07 -3.34
C ARG A 97 6.55 -12.31 -4.41
N ARG A 98 7.16 -11.31 -5.08
CA ARG A 98 6.63 -10.83 -6.36
C ARG A 98 6.77 -11.96 -7.37
N VAL A 99 5.74 -12.80 -7.43
CA VAL A 99 5.47 -13.72 -8.53
C VAL A 99 5.51 -12.87 -9.80
N TRP A 100 6.64 -12.93 -10.49
CA TRP A 100 6.72 -12.55 -11.89
C TRP A 100 5.58 -13.30 -12.55
N LYS A 101 4.63 -12.56 -13.11
CA LYS A 101 3.69 -13.16 -14.06
C LYS A 101 4.57 -13.69 -15.18
N GLU A 102 4.81 -15.00 -15.18
CA GLU A 102 5.17 -15.73 -16.39
C GLU A 102 4.12 -15.33 -17.43
N ARG A 103 4.59 -14.60 -18.44
CA ARG A 103 3.84 -14.29 -19.66
C ARG A 103 4.05 -15.45 -20.61
#